data_AF-A0A843DBZ7-F1
#
_entry.id   AF-A0A843DBZ7-F1
#
_cell.length_a   1.000
_cell.length_b   1.000
_cell.length_c   1.000
_cell.angle_alpha   90.00
_cell.angle_beta   90.00
_cell.angle_gamma   90.00
#
_symmetry.space_group_name_H-M   'P 1'
#
loop_
_entity.id
_entity.type
_entity.pdbx_description
1 polymer ?
#
loop_
_entity_poly.entity_id
_entity_poly.type
_entity_poly.pdbx_seq_one_letter_code
_entity_poly.pdbx_strand_id
1 'polypeptide(L)'
;MGVALRALLDGCIESPGWDSIGGVAAIDAYNALYQFLSGIRQSDGMPLMDDEGRITSHLSGLLFRTANLVEKNITPVYVFDGKPPAFKMETLEKRRQVRENAAAEYERAVKEGDSESARKYAMASSKVDAYVKDSAKELLT
;
A
#
# COMPACT_ATOMS: atom_id res chain seq x y z
N MET A 1 -3.15 -1.72 -7.36
CA MET A 1 -4.05 -2.15 -8.47
C MET A 1 -4.88 -0.97 -8.93
N GLY A 2 -4.65 -0.50 -10.15
CA GLY A 2 -5.35 0.66 -10.75
C GLY A 2 -5.70 0.38 -12.21
N VAL A 3 -5.96 1.43 -12.98
CA VAL A 3 -6.18 1.34 -14.42
C VAL A 3 -4.83 1.31 -15.14
N ALA A 4 -4.63 0.38 -16.07
CA ALA A 4 -3.38 0.20 -16.80
C ALA A 4 -3.23 1.24 -17.93
N LEU A 5 -3.00 2.51 -17.56
CA LEU A 5 -2.88 3.61 -18.53
C LEU A 5 -1.44 3.92 -18.94
N ARG A 6 -0.44 3.28 -18.30
CA ARG A 6 0.97 3.71 -18.44
C ARG A 6 1.49 3.67 -19.88
N ALA A 7 1.14 2.63 -20.65
CA ALA A 7 1.55 2.52 -22.05
C ALA A 7 0.90 3.59 -22.96
N LEU A 8 -0.26 4.14 -22.56
CA LEU A 8 -0.96 5.19 -23.31
C LEU A 8 -0.42 6.59 -23.01
N LEU A 9 0.33 6.74 -21.92
CA LEU A 9 0.90 8.03 -21.49
C LEU A 9 2.36 8.19 -21.94
N ASP A 10 2.88 7.26 -22.75
CA ASP A 10 4.25 7.30 -23.21
C ASP A 10 4.51 8.58 -24.04
N GLY A 11 5.63 9.26 -23.77
CA GLY A 11 5.94 10.57 -24.33
C GLY A 11 5.23 11.78 -23.69
N CYS A 12 4.32 11.57 -22.72
CA CYS A 12 3.63 12.64 -21.99
C CYS A 12 4.02 12.72 -20.50
N ILE A 13 4.98 11.90 -20.05
CA ILE A 13 5.38 11.84 -18.64
C ILE A 13 6.48 12.87 -18.38
N GLU A 14 6.14 13.90 -17.61
CA GLU A 14 7.11 14.84 -17.04
C GLU A 14 7.26 14.57 -15.54
N SER A 15 8.51 14.58 -15.05
CA SER A 15 8.81 14.42 -13.62
C SER A 15 9.28 15.75 -13.06
N PRO A 16 8.39 16.54 -12.43
CA PRO A 16 8.78 17.80 -11.83
C PRO A 16 9.76 17.57 -10.66
N GLY A 17 10.64 18.55 -10.43
CA GLY A 17 11.50 18.57 -9.25
C GLY A 17 10.71 18.85 -7.98
N TRP A 18 11.24 18.49 -6.82
CA TRP A 18 10.60 18.75 -5.52
C TRP A 18 10.31 20.25 -5.30
N ASP A 19 11.20 21.11 -5.79
CA ASP A 19 11.08 22.56 -5.64
C ASP A 19 9.87 23.15 -6.40
N SER A 20 9.34 22.43 -7.40
CA SER A 20 8.23 22.91 -8.24
C SER A 20 6.85 22.35 -7.83
N ILE A 21 6.76 21.57 -6.75
CA ILE A 21 5.52 20.86 -6.35
C ILE A 21 5.05 21.16 -4.92
N GLY A 22 5.54 22.24 -4.31
CA GLY A 22 5.06 22.70 -2.99
C GLY A 22 3.55 23.02 -2.99
N GLY A 23 2.93 23.01 -1.81
CA GLY A 23 1.50 23.28 -1.64
C GLY A 23 0.73 22.13 -1.00
N VAL A 24 -0.57 22.04 -1.28
CA VAL A 24 -1.45 21.02 -0.67
C VAL A 24 -1.57 19.81 -1.59
N ALA A 25 -1.34 18.61 -1.05
CA ALA A 25 -1.45 17.35 -1.78
C ALA A 25 -2.54 16.46 -1.17
N ALA A 26 -3.59 16.18 -1.93
CA ALA A 26 -4.58 15.16 -1.56
C ALA A 26 -4.05 13.77 -1.91
N ILE A 27 -3.90 12.91 -0.90
CA ILE A 27 -3.31 11.58 -1.03
C ILE A 27 -4.41 10.54 -0.81
N ASP A 28 -4.59 9.63 -1.77
CA ASP A 28 -5.43 8.44 -1.57
C ASP A 28 -4.80 7.55 -0.49
N ALA A 29 -5.48 7.49 0.67
CA ALA A 29 -4.97 6.77 1.83
C ALA A 29 -4.92 5.26 1.59
N TYR A 30 -5.92 4.66 0.95
CA TYR A 30 -5.94 3.21 0.72
C TYR A 30 -4.82 2.79 -0.23
N ASN A 31 -4.58 3.58 -1.27
CA ASN A 31 -3.49 3.33 -2.20
C ASN A 31 -2.12 3.50 -1.52
N ALA A 32 -1.93 4.55 -0.71
CA ALA A 32 -0.69 4.76 0.05
C ALA A 32 -0.44 3.62 1.06
N LEU A 33 -1.44 3.24 1.85
CA LEU A 33 -1.36 2.13 2.80
C LEU A 33 -0.98 0.82 2.10
N TYR A 34 -1.58 0.52 0.94
CA TYR A 34 -1.23 -0.66 0.16
C TYR A 34 0.23 -0.61 -0.30
N GLN A 35 0.71 0.54 -0.78
CA GLN A 35 2.11 0.71 -1.18
C GLN A 35 3.05 0.43 0.00
N PHE A 36 2.74 0.95 1.19
CA PHE A 36 3.54 0.70 2.40
C PHE A 36 3.55 -0.78 2.78
N LEU A 37 2.39 -1.45 2.79
CA LEU A 37 2.30 -2.89 3.09
C LEU A 37 3.04 -3.76 2.06
N SER A 38 3.04 -3.36 0.79
CA SER A 38 3.73 -4.11 -0.27
C SER A 38 5.24 -3.84 -0.31
N GLY A 39 5.67 -2.61 -0.01
CA GLY A 39 7.03 -2.14 -0.24
C GLY A 39 7.91 -2.05 1.01
N ILE A 40 7.34 -1.80 2.19
CA ILE A 40 8.08 -1.67 3.45
C ILE A 40 8.07 -3.02 4.16
N ARG A 41 9.15 -3.76 3.98
CA ARG A 41 9.31 -5.15 4.43
C ARG A 41 10.72 -5.37 4.97
N GLN A 42 10.85 -6.42 5.77
CA GLN A 42 12.13 -6.93 6.22
C GLN A 42 12.91 -7.54 5.05
N SER A 43 14.18 -7.86 5.28
CA SER A 43 15.07 -8.43 4.25
C SER A 43 14.59 -9.78 3.71
N ASP A 44 13.87 -10.55 4.53
CA ASP A 44 13.26 -11.83 4.19
C ASP A 44 11.90 -11.68 3.44
N GLY A 45 11.43 -10.45 3.24
CA GLY A 45 10.16 -10.16 2.59
C GLY A 45 8.95 -10.19 3.51
N MET A 46 9.11 -10.45 4.81
CA MET A 46 8.01 -10.32 5.78
C MET A 46 7.66 -8.84 6.00
N PRO A 47 6.40 -8.51 6.28
CA PRO A 47 6.06 -7.15 6.68
C PRO A 47 6.76 -6.80 8.01
N LEU A 48 6.90 -5.50 8.27
CA LEU A 48 7.27 -5.05 9.61
C LEU A 48 6.15 -5.43 10.57
N MET A 49 6.53 -5.93 11.74
CA MET A 49 5.62 -6.32 12.80
C MET A 49 6.14 -5.78 14.14
N ASP A 50 5.23 -5.62 15.11
CA ASP A 50 5.61 -5.41 16.50
C ASP A 50 5.81 -6.75 17.25
N ASP A 51 6.10 -6.66 18.55
CA ASP A 51 6.36 -7.82 19.42
C ASP A 51 5.13 -8.74 19.57
N GLU A 52 3.92 -8.25 19.27
CA GLU A 52 2.67 -9.02 19.27
C GLU A 52 2.37 -9.64 17.89
N GLY A 53 3.24 -9.43 16.89
CA GLY A 53 3.05 -9.91 15.52
C GLY A 53 2.05 -9.10 14.70
N ARG A 54 1.64 -7.91 15.16
CA ARG A 54 0.76 -7.02 14.39
C ARG A 54 1.57 -6.30 13.34
N ILE A 55 1.05 -6.23 12.11
CA ILE A 55 1.73 -5.53 11.02
C ILE A 55 1.83 -4.02 11.33
N THR A 56 3.01 -3.43 11.13
CA THR A 56 3.29 -2.01 11.37
C THR A 56 3.87 -1.28 10.15
N SER A 57 4.07 -1.99 9.02
CA SER A 57 4.60 -1.41 7.78
C SER A 57 3.86 -0.15 7.33
N HIS A 58 2.54 -0.12 7.52
CA HIS A 58 1.70 1.01 7.14
C HIS A 58 1.92 2.24 8.03
N LEU A 59 2.15 2.06 9.33
CA LEU A 59 2.42 3.15 10.28
C LEU A 59 3.79 3.76 10.02
N SER A 60 4.80 2.91 9.85
CA SER A 60 6.15 3.34 9.47
C SER A 60 6.13 4.13 8.16
N GLY A 61 5.44 3.59 7.15
CA GLY A 61 5.28 4.25 5.86
C GLY A 61 4.58 5.61 5.96
N LEU A 62 3.48 5.69 6.71
CA LEU A 62 2.76 6.93 6.94
C LEU A 62 3.64 7.98 7.62
N LEU A 63 4.28 7.63 8.73
CA LEU A 63 5.11 8.55 9.51
C LEU A 63 6.24 9.12 8.65
N PHE A 64 7.08 8.26 8.07
CA PHE A 64 8.24 8.71 7.31
C PHE A 64 7.86 9.38 5.99
N ARG A 65 6.82 8.90 5.28
CA ARG A 65 6.37 9.56 4.04
C ARG A 65 5.82 10.95 4.35
N THR A 66 5.01 11.08 5.39
CA THR A 66 4.42 12.36 5.79
C THR A 66 5.50 13.35 6.19
N ALA A 67 6.46 12.95 7.03
CA ALA A 67 7.59 13.78 7.42
C ALA A 67 8.38 14.27 6.19
N ASN A 68 8.74 13.37 5.28
CA ASN A 68 9.44 13.72 4.04
C ASN A 68 8.67 14.72 3.17
N LEU A 69 7.33 14.59 3.07
CA LEU A 69 6.52 15.54 2.31
C LEU A 69 6.49 16.92 2.97
N VAL A 70 6.33 16.96 4.29
CA VAL A 70 6.33 18.21 5.06
C VAL A 70 7.68 18.92 4.95
N GLU A 71 8.80 18.20 5.02
CA GLU A 71 10.15 18.75 4.80
C GLU A 71 10.32 19.38 3.40
N LYS A 72 9.50 18.98 2.42
CA LYS A 72 9.48 19.53 1.06
C LYS A 72 8.42 20.62 0.86
N ASN A 73 7.88 21.20 1.94
CA ASN A 73 6.82 22.21 1.90
C ASN A 73 5.53 21.70 1.23
N ILE A 74 5.26 20.40 1.33
CA ILE A 74 4.01 19.79 0.88
C ILE A 74 3.15 19.54 2.12
N THR A 75 1.92 20.03 2.11
CA THR A 75 0.92 19.77 3.14
C THR A 75 0.07 18.56 2.71
N PRO A 76 0.31 17.35 3.23
CA PRO A 76 -0.43 16.16 2.85
C PRO A 76 -1.82 16.14 3.51
N VAL A 77 -2.83 15.80 2.73
CA VAL A 77 -4.20 15.55 3.19
C VAL A 77 -4.59 14.14 2.76
N TYR A 78 -4.63 13.21 3.72
CA TYR A 78 -5.00 11.82 3.44
C TYR A 78 -6.51 11.66 3.33
N VAL A 79 -6.96 11.19 2.16
CA VAL A 79 -8.37 10.97 1.84
C VAL A 79 -8.66 9.48 1.98
N PHE A 80 -9.53 9.14 2.93
CA PHE A 80 -10.01 7.78 3.15
C PHE A 80 -11.34 7.57 2.44
N ASP A 81 -11.45 6.47 1.70
CA ASP A 81 -12.68 6.10 1.02
C ASP A 81 -13.84 5.89 2.01
N GLY A 82 -15.04 6.32 1.58
CA GLY A 82 -16.30 5.99 2.22
C GLY A 82 -16.84 4.62 1.79
N LYS A 83 -18.13 4.40 2.01
CA LYS A 83 -18.80 3.16 1.58
C LYS A 83 -18.75 3.04 0.05
N PRO A 84 -18.25 1.92 -0.51
CA PRO A 84 -18.20 1.75 -1.96
C PRO A 84 -19.62 1.63 -2.55
N PRO A 85 -19.87 2.16 -3.76
CA PRO A 85 -21.14 1.99 -4.46
C PRO A 85 -21.34 0.53 -4.92
N ALA A 86 -22.59 0.10 -5.02
CA ALA A 86 -22.97 -1.30 -5.25
C ALA A 86 -22.34 -1.93 -6.51
N PHE A 87 -22.21 -1.18 -7.60
CA PHE A 87 -21.61 -1.68 -8.84
C PHE A 87 -20.10 -1.98 -8.73
N LYS A 88 -19.39 -1.49 -7.70
CA LYS A 88 -17.98 -1.82 -7.47
C LYS A 88 -17.77 -3.16 -6.77
N MET A 89 -18.84 -3.81 -6.29
CA MET A 89 -18.74 -5.05 -5.52
C MET A 89 -18.07 -6.18 -6.30
N GLU A 90 -18.38 -6.36 -7.59
CA GLU A 90 -17.77 -7.40 -8.42
C GLU A 90 -16.25 -7.20 -8.58
N THR A 91 -15.81 -5.94 -8.73
CA THR A 91 -14.38 -5.62 -8.81
C THR A 91 -13.68 -5.87 -7.49
N LEU A 92 -14.32 -5.53 -6.37
CA LEU A 92 -13.78 -5.78 -5.02
C LEU A 92 -13.64 -7.28 -4.76
N GLU A 93 -14.60 -8.09 -5.23
CA GLU A 93 -14.57 -9.54 -5.07
C GLU A 93 -13.44 -10.18 -5.88
N LYS A 94 -13.26 -9.77 -7.15
CA LYS A 94 -12.11 -10.18 -7.97
C LYS A 94 -10.78 -9.86 -7.28
N ARG A 95 -10.66 -8.67 -6.66
CA ARG A 95 -9.47 -8.27 -5.89
C ARG A 95 -9.30 -9.08 -4.61
N ARG A 96 -10.38 -9.54 -3.98
CA ARG A 96 -10.34 -10.42 -2.82
C ARG A 96 -9.79 -11.79 -3.23
N GLN A 97 -10.33 -12.37 -4.29
CA GLN A 97 -9.88 -13.68 -4.78
C GLN A 97 -8.40 -13.72 -5.14
N VAL A 98 -7.89 -12.69 -5.83
CA VAL A 98 -6.45 -12.59 -6.19
C VAL A 98 -5.56 -12.62 -4.94
N ARG A 99 -5.98 -11.94 -3.87
CA ARG A 99 -5.23 -11.90 -2.60
C ARG A 99 -5.28 -13.23 -1.85
N GLU A 100 -6.44 -13.86 -1.82
CA GLU A 100 -6.63 -15.18 -1.18
C GLU A 100 -5.79 -16.25 -1.89
N ASN A 101 -5.80 -16.26 -3.21
CA ASN A 101 -4.94 -17.14 -4.00
C ASN A 101 -3.45 -16.86 -3.70
N ALA A 102 -3.04 -15.60 -3.65
CA ALA A 102 -1.66 -15.25 -3.30
C ALA A 102 -1.27 -15.68 -1.88
N ALA A 103 -2.19 -15.60 -0.90
CA ALA A 103 -1.92 -16.07 0.45
C ALA A 103 -1.70 -17.60 0.50
N ALA A 104 -2.51 -18.37 -0.23
CA ALA A 104 -2.36 -19.82 -0.32
C ALA A 104 -1.04 -20.22 -1.02
N GLU A 105 -0.69 -19.53 -2.10
CA GLU A 105 0.56 -19.74 -2.84
C GLU A 105 1.80 -19.37 -2.01
N TYR A 106 1.69 -18.33 -1.17
CA TYR A 106 2.72 -17.97 -0.21
C TYR A 106 2.97 -19.09 0.80
N GLU A 107 1.93 -19.63 1.42
CA GLU A 107 2.08 -20.73 2.38
C GLU A 107 2.73 -21.96 1.74
N ARG A 108 2.39 -22.26 0.48
CA ARG A 108 3.01 -23.35 -0.27
C ARG A 108 4.49 -23.09 -0.52
N ALA A 109 4.84 -21.90 -1.03
CA ALA A 109 6.23 -21.53 -1.31
C ALA A 109 7.11 -21.55 -0.05
N VAL A 110 6.56 -21.14 1.11
CA VAL A 110 7.25 -21.24 2.40
C VAL A 110 7.50 -22.71 2.78
N LYS A 111 6.52 -23.61 2.60
CA LYS A 111 6.68 -25.05 2.87
C LYS A 111 7.70 -25.71 1.95
N GLU A 112 7.79 -25.26 0.71
CA GLU A 112 8.71 -25.77 -0.31
C GLU A 112 10.12 -25.16 -0.23
N GLY A 113 10.33 -24.15 0.62
CA GLY A 113 11.61 -23.45 0.75
C GLY A 113 11.93 -22.52 -0.43
N ASP A 114 10.96 -22.24 -1.30
CA ASP A 114 11.10 -21.30 -2.42
C ASP A 114 10.94 -19.85 -1.91
N SER A 115 12.06 -19.31 -1.43
CA SER A 115 12.12 -17.95 -0.90
C SER A 115 11.75 -16.85 -1.91
N GLU A 116 11.99 -17.06 -3.20
CA GLU A 116 11.69 -16.06 -4.24
C GLU A 116 10.18 -15.98 -4.49
N SER A 117 9.53 -17.13 -4.70
CA SER A 117 8.08 -17.21 -4.85
C SER A 117 7.36 -16.78 -3.58
N ALA A 118 7.85 -17.19 -2.40
CA ALA A 118 7.28 -16.78 -1.12
C ALA A 118 7.28 -15.26 -0.99
N ARG A 119 8.40 -14.60 -1.30
CA ARG A 119 8.47 -13.12 -1.29
C ARG A 119 7.45 -12.49 -2.23
N LYS A 120 7.34 -13.00 -3.46
CA LYS A 120 6.38 -12.50 -4.47
C LYS A 120 4.94 -12.61 -3.99
N TYR A 121 4.55 -13.77 -3.48
CA TYR A 121 3.19 -14.03 -3.04
C TYR A 121 2.83 -13.30 -1.73
N ALA A 122 3.80 -13.13 -0.82
CA ALA A 122 3.65 -12.31 0.38
C ALA A 122 3.34 -10.84 0.06
N MET A 123 3.93 -10.29 -1.01
CA MET A 123 3.63 -8.93 -1.47
C MET A 123 2.23 -8.82 -2.10
N ALA A 124 1.81 -9.86 -2.83
CA ALA A 124 0.52 -9.89 -3.51
C ALA A 124 -0.67 -10.14 -2.55
N SER A 125 -0.44 -10.74 -1.39
CA SER A 125 -1.48 -11.03 -0.39
C SER A 125 -1.82 -9.85 0.53
N SER A 126 -1.04 -8.76 0.51
CA SER A 126 -1.25 -7.58 1.38
C SER A 126 -2.68 -7.04 1.33
N LYS A 127 -3.24 -6.74 2.50
CA LYS A 127 -4.60 -6.22 2.67
C LYS A 127 -4.60 -5.04 3.64
N VAL A 128 -5.34 -4.00 3.25
CA VAL A 128 -5.78 -2.94 4.16
C VAL A 128 -7.07 -3.44 4.82
N ASP A 129 -6.98 -3.82 6.09
CA ASP A 129 -8.13 -4.23 6.91
C ASP A 129 -8.58 -3.10 7.86
N ALA A 130 -9.51 -3.40 8.76
CA ALA A 130 -10.01 -2.42 9.73
C ALA A 130 -8.88 -1.93 10.65
N TYR A 131 -8.05 -2.83 11.17
CA TYR A 131 -6.93 -2.46 12.04
C TYR A 131 -5.95 -1.52 11.35
N VAL A 132 -5.51 -1.84 10.12
CA VAL A 132 -4.60 -1.00 9.34
C VAL A 132 -5.21 0.39 9.11
N LYS A 133 -6.50 0.43 8.73
CA LYS A 133 -7.20 1.68 8.44
C LYS A 133 -7.42 2.53 9.70
N ASP A 134 -7.82 1.92 10.82
CA ASP A 134 -8.15 2.63 12.05
C ASP A 134 -6.88 3.14 12.74
N SER A 135 -5.83 2.31 12.86
CA SER A 135 -4.52 2.74 13.39
C SER A 135 -3.83 3.80 12.50
N ALA A 136 -4.02 3.73 11.18
CA ALA A 136 -3.55 4.77 10.27
C ALA A 136 -4.21 6.13 10.52
N LYS A 137 -5.53 6.14 10.82
CA LYS A 137 -6.25 7.37 11.16
C LYS A 137 -5.79 7.92 12.50
N GLU A 138 -5.64 7.06 13.50
CA GLU A 138 -5.14 7.43 14.82
C GLU A 138 -3.76 8.08 14.75
N LEU A 139 -2.85 7.57 13.92
CA LEU A 139 -1.53 8.18 13.73
C LEU A 139 -1.58 9.59 13.10
N LEU A 140 -2.59 9.85 12.25
CA LEU A 140 -2.70 11.09 11.48
C LEU A 140 -3.47 12.20 12.24
N THR A 141 -4.04 11.91 13.39
CA THR A 141 -4.85 12.81 14.23
C THR A 141 -4.17 13.12 15.55
#